data_AF-A0A6J5K6M3-F1
#
_entry.id   AF-A0A6J5K6M3-F1
#
_cell.length_a   1.000
_cell.length_b   1.000
_cell.length_c   1.000
_cell.angle_alpha   90.00
_cell.angle_beta   90.00
_cell.angle_gamma   90.00
#
_symmetry.space_group_name_H-M   'P 1'
#
loop_
_entity.id
_entity.type
_entity.pdbx_description
1 polymer ?
#
loop_
_entity_poly.entity_id
_entity_poly.type
_entity_poly.pdbx_seq_one_letter_code
_entity_poly.pdbx_strand_id
1 'polypeptide(L)'
;MHLNEDGYCCGTGGLMEVVMDGAHEIGMESGCIHFERFEAPVDAPSASSIEDRAYKVTLARQGTECIAEPSESIVDRLERHGICPPFSCRQGLCRSCEVTLISGEVEHRDYVLTNEERNEGRSLMICVSRATIAEIVIDL
;
A
#
# COMPACT_ATOMS: atom_id res chain seq x y z
N MET A 1 -24.90 -25.04 -10.77
CA MET A 1 -25.03 -24.03 -11.83
C MET A 1 -23.89 -23.09 -11.58
N HIS A 2 -22.76 -23.25 -12.29
CA HIS A 2 -21.63 -22.33 -12.13
C HIS A 2 -21.98 -21.08 -12.93
N LEU A 3 -22.28 -19.97 -12.25
CA LEU A 3 -22.49 -18.68 -12.87
C LEU A 3 -21.12 -18.16 -13.32
N ASN A 4 -20.79 -18.39 -14.59
CA ASN A 4 -19.55 -17.95 -15.24
C ASN A 4 -19.68 -16.49 -15.73
N GLU A 5 -20.25 -15.61 -14.90
CA GLU A 5 -20.46 -14.20 -15.22
C GLU A 5 -19.61 -13.33 -14.28
N ASP A 6 -18.80 -12.43 -14.87
CA ASP A 6 -18.05 -11.45 -14.10
C ASP A 6 -18.97 -10.37 -13.51
N GLY A 7 -18.83 -10.13 -12.22
CA GLY A 7 -19.47 -9.04 -11.48
C GLY A 7 -18.47 -7.92 -11.18
N TYR A 8 -18.94 -6.67 -11.20
CA TYR A 8 -18.14 -5.51 -10.84
C TYR A 8 -18.85 -4.72 -9.75
N CYS A 9 -18.13 -4.38 -8.69
CA CYS A 9 -18.67 -3.61 -7.58
C CYS A 9 -17.72 -2.49 -7.16
N CYS A 10 -18.26 -1.28 -7.06
CA CYS A 10 -17.59 -0.14 -6.46
C CYS A 10 -18.53 0.55 -5.46
N GLY A 11 -17.97 1.16 -4.42
CA GLY A 11 -18.74 1.74 -3.33
C GLY A 11 -18.04 1.66 -1.98
N THR A 12 -18.81 1.77 -0.90
CA THR A 12 -18.28 1.73 0.47
C THR A 12 -17.80 0.33 0.84
N GLY A 13 -16.89 0.24 1.83
CA GLY A 13 -16.39 -1.05 2.33
C GLY A 13 -17.52 -2.01 2.72
N GLY A 14 -18.53 -1.52 3.45
CA GLY A 14 -19.68 -2.33 3.84
C GLY A 14 -20.55 -2.82 2.68
N LEU A 15 -20.69 -2.05 1.59
CA LEU A 15 -21.37 -2.54 0.38
C LEU A 15 -20.59 -3.68 -0.26
N MET A 16 -19.27 -3.53 -0.38
CA MET A 16 -18.41 -4.54 -0.99
C MET A 16 -18.40 -5.85 -0.19
N GLU A 17 -18.38 -5.76 1.15
CA GLU A 17 -18.49 -6.92 2.03
C GLU A 17 -19.80 -7.69 1.78
N VAL A 18 -20.93 -6.99 1.75
CA VAL A 18 -22.24 -7.61 1.47
C VAL A 18 -22.28 -8.27 0.07
N VAL A 19 -21.67 -7.66 -0.95
CA VAL A 19 -21.61 -8.24 -2.29
C VAL A 19 -20.71 -9.49 -2.32
N MET A 20 -19.57 -9.44 -1.64
CA MET A 20 -18.65 -10.57 -1.52
C MET A 20 -19.30 -11.76 -0.80
N ASP A 21 -19.99 -11.51 0.32
CA ASP A 21 -20.70 -12.53 1.08
C ASP A 21 -21.83 -13.16 0.25
N GLY A 22 -22.67 -12.34 -0.39
CA GLY A 22 -23.75 -12.83 -1.24
C GLY A 22 -23.25 -13.67 -2.43
N ALA A 23 -22.12 -13.30 -3.03
CA ALA A 23 -21.50 -14.06 -4.11
C ALA A 23 -20.98 -15.43 -3.65
N HIS A 24 -20.41 -15.48 -2.44
CA HIS A 24 -20.00 -16.73 -1.82
C HIS A 24 -21.20 -17.64 -1.54
N GLU A 25 -22.30 -17.09 -1.01
CA GLU A 25 -23.52 -17.84 -0.70
C GLU A 25 -24.17 -18.50 -1.92
N ILE A 26 -24.11 -17.85 -3.09
CA ILE A 26 -24.65 -18.42 -4.34
C ILE A 26 -23.65 -19.32 -5.08
N GLY A 27 -22.45 -19.52 -4.52
CA GLY A 27 -21.43 -20.42 -5.06
C GLY A 27 -20.69 -19.87 -6.28
N MET A 28 -20.51 -18.54 -6.40
CA MET A 28 -19.63 -17.98 -7.41
C MET A 28 -18.17 -18.37 -7.16
N GLU A 29 -17.43 -18.61 -8.26
CA GLU A 29 -16.01 -18.91 -8.17
C GLU A 29 -15.20 -17.69 -7.71
N SER A 30 -14.15 -17.94 -6.92
CA SER A 30 -13.22 -16.89 -6.49
C SER A 30 -12.59 -16.20 -7.69
N GLY A 31 -12.67 -14.87 -7.75
CA GLY A 31 -12.13 -14.07 -8.85
C GLY A 31 -13.15 -13.64 -9.90
N CYS A 32 -14.40 -14.09 -9.81
CA CYS A 32 -15.48 -13.62 -10.69
C CYS A 32 -16.09 -12.28 -10.26
N ILE A 33 -15.74 -11.75 -9.07
CA ILE A 33 -16.15 -10.40 -8.66
C ILE A 33 -14.93 -9.50 -8.51
N HIS A 34 -14.96 -8.40 -9.23
CA HIS A 34 -13.94 -7.37 -9.26
C HIS A 34 -14.39 -6.18 -8.43
N PHE A 35 -13.53 -5.72 -7.51
CA PHE A 35 -13.82 -4.61 -6.62
C PHE A 35 -12.88 -3.44 -6.88
N GLU A 36 -13.43 -2.23 -6.94
CA GLU A 36 -12.65 -0.99 -6.97
C GLU A 36 -12.99 -0.12 -5.75
N ARG A 37 -11.98 0.12 -4.91
CA ARG A 37 -12.10 0.96 -3.71
C ARG A 37 -11.64 2.39 -4.01
N PHE A 38 -12.44 3.37 -3.60
CA PHE A 38 -12.10 4.79 -3.69
C PHE A 38 -11.58 5.38 -2.38
N GLU A 39 -11.70 4.64 -1.28
CA GLU A 39 -11.28 5.06 0.06
C GLU A 39 -10.59 3.90 0.78
N ALA A 40 -9.61 4.24 1.62
CA ALA A 40 -9.03 3.27 2.53
C ALA A 40 -10.09 2.84 3.59
N PRO A 41 -10.08 1.58 4.06
CA PRO A 41 -10.92 1.13 5.16
C PRO A 41 -10.85 2.04 6.39
N VAL A 42 -11.99 2.26 7.04
CA VAL A 42 -12.12 3.12 8.23
C VAL A 42 -11.32 2.63 9.44
N ASP A 43 -11.14 1.32 9.55
CA ASP A 43 -10.34 0.66 10.60
C ASP A 43 -8.92 0.32 10.11
N ALA A 44 -8.42 1.07 9.12
CA ALA A 44 -7.01 1.01 8.74
C ALA A 44 -6.15 1.01 10.01
N PRO A 45 -5.26 0.02 10.22
CA PRO A 45 -4.51 -0.05 11.45
C PRO A 45 -3.83 1.29 11.69
N SER A 46 -4.20 1.95 12.79
CA SER A 46 -3.40 3.02 13.39
C SER A 46 -2.19 2.34 14.00
N ALA A 47 -1.31 1.93 13.09
CA ALA A 47 0.13 1.90 13.19
C ALA A 47 0.78 1.41 14.49
N SER A 48 1.67 0.45 14.30
CA SER A 48 2.25 -0.33 15.38
C SER A 48 3.65 0.16 15.76
N SER A 49 3.82 0.35 17.08
CA SER A 49 5.03 0.30 17.95
C SER A 49 6.35 1.02 17.59
N ILE A 50 6.56 1.55 16.39
CA ILE A 50 7.80 2.26 15.98
C ILE A 50 7.53 3.72 15.58
N GLU A 51 6.27 4.14 15.65
CA GLU A 51 5.71 5.41 15.18
C GLU A 51 6.27 6.74 15.72
N ASP A 52 7.32 6.74 16.54
CA ASP A 52 7.87 7.99 17.11
C ASP A 52 9.34 8.25 16.74
N ARG A 53 9.90 7.50 15.78
CA ARG A 53 11.30 7.72 15.38
C ARG A 53 11.44 8.02 13.90
N ALA A 54 12.10 9.14 13.62
CA ALA A 54 12.55 9.44 12.29
C ALA A 54 13.46 8.32 11.77
N TYR A 55 13.38 8.04 10.48
CA TYR A 55 14.16 7.00 9.82
C TYR A 55 14.83 7.54 8.57
N LYS A 56 15.97 6.96 8.23
CA LYS A 56 16.73 7.34 7.03
C LYS A 56 16.21 6.58 5.82
N VAL A 57 16.06 7.28 4.71
CA VAL A 57 15.70 6.72 3.41
C VAL A 57 16.84 7.01 2.43
N THR A 58 17.49 5.96 1.97
CA THR A 58 18.58 6.04 0.99
C THR A 58 18.03 5.74 -0.40
N LEU A 59 18.29 6.64 -1.36
CA LEU A 59 17.87 6.54 -2.76
C LEU A 59 19.04 6.00 -3.57
N ALA A 60 19.00 4.70 -3.88
CA ALA A 60 20.16 3.99 -4.40
C ALA A 60 20.65 4.48 -5.76
N ARG A 61 19.75 4.91 -6.65
CA ARG A 61 20.10 5.35 -8.00
C ARG A 61 20.62 6.79 -8.02
N GLN A 62 20.18 7.60 -7.05
CA GLN A 62 20.63 8.99 -6.90
C GLN A 62 21.86 9.12 -6.00
N GLY A 63 22.11 8.14 -5.12
CA GLY A 63 23.18 8.21 -4.12
C GLY A 63 22.92 9.28 -3.06
N THR A 64 21.66 9.63 -2.82
CA THR A 64 21.25 10.65 -1.84
C THR A 64 20.44 10.03 -0.72
N GLU A 65 20.41 10.71 0.43
CA GLU A 65 19.69 10.26 1.62
C GLU A 65 18.77 11.37 2.12
N CYS A 66 17.63 10.99 2.69
CA CYS A 66 16.74 11.91 3.39
C CYS A 66 16.22 11.29 4.68
N ILE A 67 15.79 12.11 5.63
CA ILE A 67 15.23 11.66 6.91
C ILE A 67 13.72 11.89 6.84
N ALA A 68 12.94 10.82 6.93
CA ALA A 68 11.49 10.90 7.03
C ALA A 68 11.08 10.94 8.50
N GLU A 69 10.24 11.92 8.84
CA GLU A 69 9.64 12.00 10.18
C GLU A 69 8.57 10.91 10.34
N PRO A 70 8.25 10.48 11.57
CA PRO A 70 7.40 9.31 11.78
C PRO A 70 6.00 9.41 11.16
N SER A 71 5.40 10.61 11.23
CA SER A 71 4.08 10.90 10.66
C SER A 71 4.13 11.30 9.19
N GLU A 72 5.32 11.57 8.64
CA GLU A 72 5.51 11.98 7.26
C GLU A 72 5.55 10.76 6.34
N SER A 73 4.89 10.83 5.19
CA SER A 73 5.02 9.78 4.18
C SER A 73 6.35 9.89 3.44
N ILE A 74 6.87 8.77 2.94
CA ILE A 74 8.10 8.78 2.15
C ILE A 74 7.91 9.66 0.90
N VAL A 75 6.74 9.60 0.24
CA VAL A 75 6.46 10.46 -0.93
C VAL A 75 6.49 11.95 -0.57
N ASP A 76 5.87 12.38 0.54
CA ASP A 76 5.88 13.78 0.95
C ASP A 76 7.31 14.23 1.30
N ARG A 77 8.09 13.36 1.96
CA ARG A 77 9.49 13.64 2.29
C ARG A 77 10.33 13.83 1.03
N LEU A 78 10.13 12.99 0.02
CA LEU A 78 10.82 13.09 -1.27
C LEU A 78 10.43 14.38 -2.00
N GLU A 79 9.15 14.73 -2.04
CA GLU A 79 8.69 15.98 -2.66
C GLU A 79 9.33 17.20 -2.00
N ARG A 80 9.41 17.24 -0.65
CA ARG A 80 10.13 18.32 0.08
C ARG A 80 11.62 18.35 -0.23
N HIS A 81 12.20 17.22 -0.59
CA HIS A 81 13.59 17.10 -1.01
C HIS A 81 13.80 17.39 -2.52
N GLY A 82 12.74 17.81 -3.24
CA GLY A 82 12.77 18.12 -4.67
C GLY A 82 12.72 16.90 -5.59
N ILE A 83 12.33 15.74 -5.07
CA ILE A 83 12.26 14.47 -5.80
C ILE A 83 10.79 14.08 -5.93
N CYS A 84 10.29 14.04 -7.17
CA CYS A 84 8.89 13.74 -7.45
C CYS A 84 8.75 12.35 -8.10
N PRO A 85 8.72 11.25 -7.34
CA PRO A 85 8.39 9.94 -7.89
C PRO A 85 6.92 9.90 -8.35
N PRO A 86 6.54 8.95 -9.22
CA PRO A 86 5.13 8.80 -9.60
C PRO A 86 4.23 8.53 -8.38
N PHE A 87 3.08 9.20 -8.29
CA PHE A 87 2.03 8.93 -7.30
C PHE A 87 0.67 9.40 -7.83
N SER A 88 -0.42 8.94 -7.21
CA SER A 88 -1.79 9.37 -7.54
C SER A 88 -2.68 9.46 -6.29
N CYS A 89 -3.22 8.35 -5.79
CA CYS A 89 -4.26 8.37 -4.75
C CYS A 89 -3.80 8.82 -3.35
N ARG A 90 -2.51 8.66 -3.03
CA ARG A 90 -1.93 8.87 -1.68
C ARG A 90 -2.58 8.08 -0.53
N GLN A 91 -3.34 7.04 -0.86
CA GLN A 91 -4.12 6.23 0.09
C GLN A 91 -3.76 4.73 0.04
N GLY A 92 -2.73 4.34 -0.72
CA GLY A 92 -2.34 2.94 -0.84
C GLY A 92 -3.28 2.07 -1.69
N LEU A 93 -4.01 2.67 -2.63
CA LEU A 93 -5.07 2.01 -3.42
C LEU A 93 -4.74 1.82 -4.92
N CYS A 94 -3.75 2.54 -5.46
CA CYS A 94 -3.57 2.64 -6.93
C CYS A 94 -2.26 2.08 -7.51
N ARG A 95 -1.32 1.60 -6.66
CA ARG A 95 0.04 1.16 -7.03
C ARG A 95 0.94 2.17 -7.78
N SER A 96 0.48 3.39 -8.09
CA SER A 96 1.28 4.37 -8.85
C SER A 96 2.59 4.78 -8.17
N CYS A 97 2.66 4.68 -6.83
CA CYS A 97 3.85 4.99 -6.04
C CYS A 97 4.58 3.73 -5.54
N GLU A 98 4.47 2.61 -6.26
CA GLU A 98 5.22 1.41 -5.94
C GLU A 98 6.71 1.62 -6.22
N VAL A 99 7.56 1.25 -5.25
CA VAL A 99 9.02 1.34 -5.36
C VAL A 99 9.64 0.05 -4.86
N THR A 100 10.74 -0.40 -5.47
CA THR A 100 11.50 -1.57 -4.99
C THR A 100 12.23 -1.25 -3.69
N LEU A 101 12.10 -2.14 -2.70
CA LEU A 101 12.85 -2.11 -1.45
C LEU A 101 14.14 -2.93 -1.65
N ILE A 102 15.30 -2.27 -1.56
CA ILE A 102 16.61 -2.93 -1.72
C ILE A 102 17.11 -3.48 -0.38
N SER A 103 16.86 -2.74 0.70
CA SER A 103 17.29 -3.13 2.05
C SER A 103 16.40 -2.50 3.12
N GLY A 104 16.19 -3.25 4.20
CA GLY A 104 15.43 -2.85 5.39
C GLY A 104 14.07 -3.52 5.50
N GLU A 105 13.27 -3.07 6.46
CA GLU A 105 11.96 -3.64 6.77
C GLU A 105 10.91 -2.52 6.85
N VAL A 106 9.70 -2.84 6.39
CA VAL A 106 8.60 -1.88 6.29
C VAL A 106 7.30 -2.46 6.83
N GLU A 107 6.50 -1.58 7.43
CA GLU A 107 5.09 -1.83 7.72
C GLU A 107 4.28 -1.45 6.47
N HIS A 108 3.62 -2.44 5.89
CA HIS A 108 2.71 -2.24 4.78
C HIS A 108 1.37 -1.68 5.26
N ARG A 109 1.03 -0.47 4.80
CA ARG A 109 -0.26 0.19 5.08
C ARG A 109 -1.10 0.38 3.82
N ASP A 110 -0.73 -0.29 2.73
CA ASP A 110 -1.47 -0.30 1.47
C ASP A 110 -2.61 -1.33 1.49
N TYR A 111 -3.39 -1.39 0.42
CA TYR A 111 -4.46 -2.38 0.21
C TYR A 111 -4.35 -3.06 -1.16
N VAL A 112 -3.18 -2.96 -1.80
CA VAL A 112 -2.96 -3.37 -3.19
C VAL A 112 -1.91 -4.45 -3.35
N LEU A 113 -0.99 -4.57 -2.38
CA LEU A 113 -0.08 -5.71 -2.32
C LEU A 113 -0.80 -6.88 -1.67
N THR A 114 -0.70 -8.04 -2.30
CA THR A 114 -1.13 -9.32 -1.74
C THR A 114 -0.29 -9.69 -0.52
N ASN A 115 -0.78 -10.61 0.29
CA ASN A 115 -0.02 -11.12 1.44
C ASN A 115 1.30 -11.75 1.02
N GLU A 116 1.35 -12.41 -0.15
CA GLU A 116 2.59 -12.97 -0.69
C GLU A 116 3.60 -11.87 -1.02
N GLU A 117 3.18 -10.84 -1.77
CA GLU A 117 4.04 -9.70 -2.12
C GLU A 117 4.57 -8.96 -0.87
N ARG A 118 3.75 -8.80 0.16
CA ARG A 118 4.15 -8.20 1.45
C ARG A 118 5.18 -9.05 2.18
N ASN A 119 4.98 -10.37 2.20
CA ASN A 119 5.91 -11.29 2.87
C ASN A 119 7.25 -11.40 2.14
N GLU A 120 7.27 -11.24 0.82
CA GLU A 120 8.49 -11.18 0.04
C GLU A 120 9.30 -9.91 0.30
N GLY A 121 8.66 -8.82 0.71
CA GLY A 121 9.32 -7.56 1.08
C GLY A 121 10.08 -6.89 -0.07
N ARG A 122 9.72 -7.15 -1.33
CA ARG A 122 10.44 -6.66 -2.52
C ARG A 122 10.06 -5.24 -2.93
N SER A 123 8.89 -4.75 -2.54
CA SER A 123 8.40 -3.41 -2.89
C SER A 123 7.56 -2.81 -1.77
N LEU A 124 7.31 -1.51 -1.84
CA LEU A 124 6.47 -0.77 -0.90
C LEU A 124 5.68 0.35 -1.60
N MET A 125 4.58 0.78 -0.99
CA MET A 125 3.84 1.98 -1.43
C MET A 125 4.32 3.18 -0.64
N ILE A 126 5.20 4.01 -1.21
CA ILE A 126 5.85 5.12 -0.49
C ILE A 126 4.89 6.21 0.03
N CYS A 127 3.62 6.21 -0.40
CA CYS A 127 2.61 7.12 0.16
C CYS A 127 2.07 6.70 1.53
N VAL A 128 2.08 5.40 1.87
CA VAL A 128 1.45 4.89 3.09
C VAL A 128 2.34 3.94 3.89
N SER A 129 3.24 3.18 3.25
CA SER A 129 4.19 2.32 3.95
C SER A 129 5.16 3.15 4.82
N ARG A 130 5.67 2.55 5.89
CA ARG A 130 6.65 3.15 6.82
C ARG A 130 7.76 2.17 7.12
N ALA A 131 8.96 2.65 7.45
CA ALA A 131 10.03 1.78 7.92
C ALA A 131 9.73 1.27 9.33
N THR A 132 10.07 0.01 9.62
CA THR A 132 10.05 -0.57 10.98
C THR A 132 11.44 -0.57 11.61
N ILE A 133 12.44 -0.01 10.93
CA ILE A 133 13.81 0.10 11.42
C ILE A 133 14.38 1.49 11.12
N ALA A 134 15.56 1.78 11.62
CA ALA A 134 16.17 3.11 11.53
C ALA A 134 16.56 3.55 10.10
N GLU A 135 16.71 2.61 9.17
CA GLU A 135 17.15 2.89 7.80
C GLU A 135 16.54 1.92 6.79
N ILE A 136 16.10 2.45 5.66
CA ILE A 136 15.71 1.67 4.47
C ILE A 136 16.42 2.20 3.23
N VAL A 137 16.61 1.32 2.25
CA VAL A 137 17.18 1.65 0.93
C VAL A 137 16.16 1.30 -0.14
N ILE A 138 15.84 2.27 -1.00
CA ILE A 138 14.86 2.11 -2.08
C ILE A 138 15.48 2.40 -3.45
N ASP A 139 14.96 1.76 -4.49
CA ASP A 139 15.47 1.86 -5.86
C ASP A 139 14.99 3.12 -6.59
N LEU A 140 15.38 4.29 -6.08
CA LEU A 140 15.09 5.61 -6.66
C LEU A 140 16.34 6.43 -6.92
#